data_AF-U6F4P2-F1
#
_entry.id   AF-U6F4P2-F1
#
_cell.length_a   1.000
_cell.length_b   1.000
_cell.length_c   1.000
_cell.angle_alpha   90.00
_cell.angle_beta   90.00
_cell.angle_gamma   90.00
#
_symmetry.space_group_name_H-M   'P 1'
#
loop_
_entity.id
_entity.type
_entity.pdbx_description
1 polymer ?
#
loop_
_entity_poly.entity_id
_entity_poly.type
_entity_poly.pdbx_seq_one_letter_code
_entity_poly.pdbx_strand_id
1 'polypeptide(L)' 'MYQNYTTGQTALTLNLDFTIPSNHLANTISWFVDSIPEDVLLGDTAKTGRPAYHPAMILRSCFLLIPEEYFQAERLN' A
#
# COMPACT_ATOMS: atom_id res chain seq x y z
N MET A 1 -18.99 27.97 -27.26
CA MET A 1 -18.74 27.06 -28.40
C MET A 1 -18.25 25.75 -27.82
N TYR A 2 -18.92 24.64 -28.14
CA TYR A 2 -18.55 23.31 -27.64
C TYR A 2 -17.46 22.74 -28.55
N GLN A 3 -16.26 22.50 -28.01
CA GLN A 3 -15.18 21.83 -28.74
C GLN A 3 -15.40 20.32 -28.65
N ASN A 4 -15.59 19.68 -29.81
CA ASN A 4 -15.61 18.22 -29.92
C ASN A 4 -14.16 17.73 -29.83
N TYR A 5 -13.72 17.37 -28.63
CA TYR A 5 -12.47 16.66 -28.42
C TYR A 5 -12.64 15.22 -28.93
N THR A 6 -12.28 14.95 -30.17
CA THR A 6 -12.14 13.58 -30.67
C THR A 6 -10.82 13.04 -30.15
N THR A 7 -10.79 12.58 -28.91
CA THR A 7 -9.66 11.78 -28.42
C THR A 7 -9.73 10.45 -29.16
N GLY A 8 -9.00 10.33 -30.27
CA GLY A 8 -8.94 9.16 -31.16
C GLY A 8 -8.36 7.88 -30.51
N GLN A 9 -8.43 7.80 -29.19
CA GLN A 9 -8.06 6.67 -28.36
C GLN A 9 -9.27 6.40 -27.45
N THR A 10 -10.07 5.39 -27.82
CA THR A 10 -11.21 4.91 -27.02
C THR A 10 -10.77 4.01 -25.86
N ALA A 11 -9.47 3.72 -25.76
CA ALA A 11 -8.89 2.90 -24.70
C ALA A 11 -7.52 3.46 -24.31
N LEU A 12 -7.31 3.65 -23.01
CA LEU A 12 -6.01 3.95 -22.41
C LEU A 12 -5.39 2.63 -21.96
N THR A 13 -4.34 2.17 -22.63
CA THR A 13 -3.59 0.98 -22.21
C THR A 13 -2.79 1.32 -20.97
N LEU A 14 -3.34 1.00 -19.80
CA LEU A 14 -2.61 1.09 -18.53
C LEU A 14 -1.74 -0.15 -18.38
N ASN A 15 -0.42 0.05 -18.39
CA ASN A 15 0.51 -1.00 -17.99
C ASN A 15 0.46 -1.09 -16.46
N LEU A 16 -0.26 -2.10 -15.95
CA LEU A 16 -0.39 -2.38 -14.53
C LEU A 16 0.62 -3.43 -14.05
N ASP A 17 1.49 -3.91 -14.95
CA ASP A 17 2.46 -4.96 -14.67
C ASP A 17 3.70 -4.36 -14.01
N PHE A 18 3.56 -3.99 -12.73
CA PHE A 18 4.68 -3.60 -11.89
C PHE A 18 5.18 -4.82 -11.12
N THR A 19 6.22 -5.48 -11.65
CA THR A 19 6.91 -6.55 -10.93
C THR A 19 7.99 -5.95 -10.04
N ILE A 20 7.80 -6.01 -8.73
CA ILE A 20 8.82 -5.60 -7.76
C ILE A 20 9.94 -6.66 -7.75
N PRO A 21 11.22 -6.28 -7.85
CA PRO A 21 12.34 -7.22 -7.75
C PRO A 21 12.29 -8.00 -6.43
N SER A 22 12.64 -9.29 -6.43
CA SER A 22 12.55 -10.15 -5.24
C SER A 22 13.34 -9.62 -4.04
N ASN A 23 14.46 -8.94 -4.26
CA ASN A 23 15.32 -8.35 -3.24
C ASN A 23 14.87 -6.97 -2.73
N HIS A 24 13.69 -6.48 -3.13
CA HIS A 24 13.22 -5.17 -2.70
C HIS A 24 12.70 -5.20 -1.26
N LEU A 25 12.99 -4.15 -0.49
CA LEU A 25 12.53 -3.98 0.90
C LEU A 25 11.01 -4.16 1.07
N ALA A 26 10.23 -3.75 0.07
CA ALA A 26 8.77 -3.92 0.07
C ALA A 26 8.32 -5.38 0.22
N ASN A 27 9.08 -6.35 -0.30
CA ASN A 27 8.76 -7.77 -0.13
C ASN A 27 9.01 -8.21 1.31
N THR A 28 10.12 -7.75 1.91
CA THR A 28 10.43 -8.00 3.32
C THR A 28 9.35 -7.42 4.23
N ILE A 29 8.91 -6.19 3.95
CA ILE A 29 7.80 -5.55 4.68
C ILE A 29 6.51 -6.36 4.49
N SER A 30 6.19 -6.78 3.26
CA SER A 30 5.00 -7.60 3.01
C SER A 30 5.04 -8.91 3.80
N TRP A 31 6.16 -9.65 3.75
CA TRP A 31 6.34 -10.89 4.51
C TRP A 31 6.26 -10.67 6.01
N PHE A 32 6.78 -9.55 6.51
CA PHE A 32 6.63 -9.18 7.91
C PHE A 32 5.15 -8.97 8.27
N VAL A 33 4.40 -8.21 7.49
CA VAL A 33 2.95 -8.03 7.74
C VAL A 33 2.20 -9.36 7.66
N ASP A 34 2.56 -10.24 6.72
CA ASP A 34 1.94 -11.55 6.52
C ASP A 34 2.23 -12.53 7.67
N SER A 35 3.35 -12.33 8.38
CA SER A 35 3.69 -13.14 9.55
C SER A 35 2.86 -12.82 10.78
N ILE A 36 2.14 -11.68 10.80
CA ILE A 36 1.32 -11.29 11.93
C ILE A 36 0.02 -12.12 11.90
N PRO A 37 -0.31 -12.85 12.98
CA PRO A 37 -1.52 -13.64 13.04
C PRO A 37 -2.76 -12.76 12.86
N GLU A 38 -3.70 -13.24 12.07
CA GLU A 38 -4.91 -12.51 11.71
C GLU A 38 -5.77 -12.17 12.94
N ASP A 39 -5.76 -13.01 13.98
CA ASP A 39 -6.44 -12.74 15.25
C ASP A 39 -5.95 -11.45 15.93
N VAL A 40 -4.67 -11.10 15.78
CA VAL A 40 -4.07 -9.86 16.31
C VAL A 40 -4.41 -8.67 15.41
N LEU A 41 -4.48 -8.89 14.09
CA LEU A 41 -4.82 -7.84 13.12
C LEU A 41 -6.31 -7.48 13.13
N LEU A 42 -7.18 -8.46 13.37
CA LEU A 42 -8.63 -8.33 13.32
C LEU A 42 -9.27 -8.11 14.70
N GLY A 43 -8.56 -8.44 15.79
CA GLY A 43 -8.90 -8.20 17.21
C GLY A 43 -10.31 -7.70 17.53
N ASP A 44 -10.43 -6.58 18.25
CA ASP A 44 -11.69 -5.86 18.42
C ASP A 44 -11.91 -4.94 17.21
N THR A 45 -12.27 -5.52 16.07
CA THR A 45 -12.76 -4.75 14.93
C THR A 45 -13.90 -3.83 15.39
N ALA A 46 -13.85 -2.56 14.99
CA ALA A 46 -14.78 -1.55 15.47
C ALA A 46 -16.24 -2.03 15.37
N LYS A 47 -16.99 -1.97 16.49
CA LYS A 47 -18.39 -2.45 16.60
C LYS A 47 -19.37 -1.74 15.64
N THR A 48 -18.94 -0.68 14.97
CA THR A 48 -19.75 0.14 14.07
C THR A 48 -18.98 0.47 12.80
N GLY A 49 -19.59 0.15 11.65
CA GLY A 49 -19.07 0.43 10.31
C GLY A 49 -18.25 -0.73 9.73
N ARG A 50 -18.33 -0.93 8.41
CA ARG A 50 -17.45 -1.85 7.69
C ARG A 50 -16.09 -1.16 7.54
N PRO A 51 -14.96 -1.74 7.99
CA PRO A 51 -13.65 -1.18 7.70
C PRO A 51 -13.52 -0.99 6.19
N ALA A 52 -13.22 0.23 5.74
CA ALA A 52 -13.08 0.51 4.31
C ALA A 52 -11.89 -0.24 3.68
N TYR A 53 -10.92 -0.65 4.51
CA TYR A 53 -9.71 -1.34 4.11
C TYR A 53 -9.36 -2.45 5.11
N HIS A 54 -8.66 -3.47 4.62
CA HIS A 54 -8.10 -4.53 5.47
C HIS A 54 -6.95 -3.97 6.31
N PRO A 55 -6.84 -4.25 7.62
CA PRO A 55 -5.80 -3.70 8.48
C PRO A 55 -4.39 -4.00 7.96
N ALA A 56 -4.15 -5.21 7.43
CA ALA A 56 -2.87 -5.55 6.80
C ALA A 56 -2.53 -4.64 5.59
N MET A 57 -3.53 -4.19 4.82
CA MET A 57 -3.30 -3.34 3.65
C MET A 57 -2.85 -1.93 4.07
N ILE A 58 -3.49 -1.36 5.09
CA ILE A 58 -3.09 -0.07 5.66
C ILE A 58 -1.68 -0.19 6.25
N LEU A 59 -1.41 -1.25 7.01
CA LEU A 59 -0.12 -1.46 7.68
C LEU A 59 1.05 -1.48 6.67
N ARG A 60 0.90 -2.24 5.58
CA ARG A 60 1.89 -2.29 4.49
C ARG A 60 2.15 -0.90 3.90
N SER A 61 1.10 -0.11 3.67
CA SER A 61 1.24 1.24 3.13
C SER A 61 1.92 2.18 4.11
N CYS A 62 1.63 2.08 5.41
CA CYS A 62 2.26 2.93 6.43
C CYS A 62 3.77 2.70 6.48
N PHE A 63 4.23 1.45 6.48
CA PHE A 63 5.66 1.14 6.50
C PHE A 63 6.40 1.62 5.23
N LEU A 64 5.75 1.58 4.07
CA LEU A 64 6.33 2.04 2.82
C LEU A 64 6.37 3.57 2.68
N LEU A 65 5.50 4.29 3.39
CA LEU A 65 5.43 5.75 3.35
C LEU A 65 6.34 6.43 4.38
N ILE A 66 6.85 5.71 5.38
CA ILE A 66 7.76 6.29 6.37
C ILE A 66 9.05 6.73 5.64
N PRO A 67 9.39 8.03 5.67
CA PRO A 67 10.62 8.51 5.03
C PRO A 67 11.86 7.94 5.72
N GLU A 68 12.90 7.61 4.96
CA GLU A 68 14.18 7.14 5.51
C GLU A 68 14.78 8.09 6.55
N GLU A 69 14.50 9.39 6.45
CA GLU A 69 14.98 10.42 7.37
C GLU A 69 14.56 10.15 8.82
N TYR A 70 13.33 9.65 9.03
CA TYR A 70 12.83 9.30 10.35
C TYR A 70 13.47 8.01 10.89
N PHE A 71 13.83 7.08 9.99
CA PHE A 71 14.47 5.83 10.36
C PHE A 71 15.94 6.03 10.77
N GLN A 72 16.66 6.97 10.15
CA GLN A 72 18.06 7.25 10.49
C GLN A 72 18.21 8.07 11.78
N ALA A 73 17.23 8.91 12.12
CA ALA A 73 17.25 9.71 13.34
C ALA A 73 17.24 8.84 14.61
N GLU A 74 16.59 7.67 14.57
CA GLU A 74 16.54 6.71 15.68
C GLU A 74 17.87 5.95 15.87
N ARG A 75 18.70 5.86 14.82
CA ARG A 75 19.99 5.15 14.85
C ARG A 75 21.16 5.98 15.42
N LEU A 76 20.94 7.27 15.67
CA LEU A 76 21.95 8.22 16.16
C LEU A 76 21.74 8.61 17.64
N ASN A 77 20.83 7.93 18.34
CA ASN A 77 20.55 8.10 19.76
C ASN A 77 20.82 6.79 20.51
#